data_AF-A0A1W9T9P6-F1
#
_entry.id   AF-A0A1W9T9P6-F1
#
_cell.length_a   1.000
_cell.length_b   1.000
_cell.length_c   1.000
_cell.angle_alpha   90.00
_cell.angle_beta   90.00
_cell.angle_gamma   90.00
#
_symmetry.space_group_name_H-M   'P 1'
#
loop_
_entity.id
_entity.type
_entity.pdbx_description
1 polymer ?
#
loop_
_entity_poly.entity_id
_entity_poly.type
_entity_poly.pdbx_seq_one_letter_code
_entity_poly.pdbx_strand_id
1 'polypeptide(L)'
;MRRITFVFLLFAFATIVLAQNKQKKIALIIGNSNYHDKNAVLKNPVNDAKLIKTSLQNLGFEVTMISDATKTEIKRAVNNIVDKLSDCDIFVFYYSGHGYQIDGKNYLVPVDAVNVNDKIDADDKGVQLSYVFQKVESYSGGSNVFILDACRDNPFRSWTKGSSNKGFTIVKSNPTGSLIAFATEPNNVAFDGSGNNSPYTTAWVKQLKKPNLSIYEVLTNVRNDVYAKTGKKQQPWFNSSLSKVIYFNQDNTTNDSIKPNEPRGTQNYLTDNRDNKRYKTVELANQLWMAENLAYKTTNGSWSYDNRPTNVAKFGYLYNWETAKTVCPNGWRLPTKKDFETLLNNYGGKGNASYVKLMSGECSAFLNVFGGFRYILNGDFDGITSKSCFWTSSENNYFAWNLDVSRSGESVGIYSNAKSLGFSVRCIKGSTK
;
A
#
# COMPACT_ATOMS: atom_id res chain seq x y z
N MET A 1 -44.71 35.98 -57.11
CA MET A 1 -43.38 35.37 -57.34
C MET A 1 -42.68 35.20 -55.99
N ARG A 2 -42.78 34.01 -55.38
CA ARG A 2 -42.13 33.67 -54.11
C ARG A 2 -40.88 32.84 -54.41
N ARG A 3 -39.70 33.37 -54.08
CA ARG A 3 -38.41 32.67 -54.17
C ARG A 3 -38.26 31.75 -52.95
N ILE A 4 -38.20 30.45 -53.18
CA ILE A 4 -37.83 29.45 -52.16
C ILE A 4 -36.30 29.44 -52.13
N THR A 5 -35.72 29.98 -51.06
CA THR A 5 -34.27 29.93 -50.82
C THR A 5 -33.98 28.67 -50.02
N PHE A 6 -33.31 27.72 -50.67
CA PHE A 6 -32.73 26.53 -50.01
C PHE A 6 -31.66 26.98 -49.02
N VAL A 7 -31.94 26.90 -47.72
CA VAL A 7 -30.91 27.00 -46.68
C VAL A 7 -30.28 25.63 -46.55
N PHE A 8 -29.11 25.46 -47.17
CA PHE A 8 -28.18 24.36 -46.87
C PHE A 8 -27.66 24.57 -45.44
N LEU A 9 -28.31 23.92 -44.48
CA LEU A 9 -27.81 23.75 -43.12
C LEU A 9 -26.63 22.77 -43.20
N LEU A 10 -25.41 23.31 -43.32
CA LEU A 10 -24.17 22.60 -43.15
C LEU A 10 -24.15 21.99 -41.74
N PHE A 11 -24.47 20.70 -41.63
CA PHE A 11 -24.17 19.87 -40.47
C PHE A 11 -22.65 19.68 -40.42
N ALA A 12 -21.93 20.67 -39.91
CA ALA A 12 -20.57 20.49 -39.44
C ALA A 12 -20.65 19.69 -38.12
N PHE A 13 -20.75 18.37 -38.21
CA PHE A 13 -20.39 17.48 -37.12
C PHE A 13 -18.90 17.67 -36.87
N ALA A 14 -18.56 18.64 -36.02
CA ALA A 14 -17.26 18.71 -35.39
C ALA A 14 -17.12 17.46 -34.52
N THR A 15 -16.49 16.42 -35.06
CA THR A 15 -15.94 15.32 -34.28
C THR A 15 -14.83 15.89 -33.41
N ILE A 16 -15.19 16.38 -32.23
CA ILE A 16 -14.24 16.55 -31.13
C ILE A 16 -13.81 15.12 -30.78
N VAL A 17 -12.72 14.66 -31.41
CA VAL A 17 -11.97 13.52 -30.91
C VAL A 17 -11.42 13.98 -29.56
N LEU A 18 -12.12 13.65 -28.48
CA LEU A 18 -11.57 13.75 -27.14
C LEU A 18 -10.33 12.85 -27.14
N ALA A 19 -9.14 13.47 -27.22
CA ALA A 19 -7.90 12.77 -26.94
C ALA A 19 -8.01 12.25 -25.50
N GLN A 20 -8.34 10.97 -25.34
CA GLN A 20 -8.19 10.30 -24.05
C GLN A 20 -6.71 10.44 -23.70
N ASN A 21 -6.42 11.21 -22.65
CA ASN A 21 -5.05 11.42 -22.19
C ASN A 21 -4.54 10.06 -21.69
N LYS A 22 -3.83 9.34 -22.55
CA LYS A 22 -3.39 7.96 -22.30
C LYS A 22 -2.37 8.00 -21.18
N GLN A 23 -2.70 7.35 -20.06
CA GLN A 23 -1.85 7.28 -18.88
C GLN A 23 -0.40 6.89 -19.23
N LYS A 24 0.59 7.70 -18.85
CA LYS A 24 2.00 7.44 -19.13
C LYS A 24 2.56 6.47 -18.09
N LYS A 25 2.75 5.22 -18.51
CA LYS A 25 3.21 4.11 -17.66
C LYS A 25 4.63 3.72 -18.04
N ILE A 26 5.56 3.70 -17.09
CA ILE A 26 6.98 3.42 -17.33
C ILE A 26 7.44 2.31 -16.40
N ALA A 27 8.29 1.40 -16.88
CA ALA A 27 8.93 0.40 -16.03
C ALA A 27 10.43 0.29 -16.27
N LEU A 28 11.19 0.16 -15.19
CA LEU A 28 12.57 -0.31 -15.18
C LEU A 28 12.63 -1.69 -14.53
N ILE A 29 13.11 -2.68 -15.28
CA ILE A 29 13.16 -4.09 -14.87
C ILE A 29 14.60 -4.57 -14.90
N ILE A 30 15.06 -5.17 -13.82
CA ILE A 30 16.39 -5.75 -13.71
C ILE A 30 16.26 -7.21 -13.27
N GLY A 31 16.91 -8.13 -13.99
CA GLY A 31 16.99 -9.54 -13.62
C GLY A 31 18.43 -10.03 -13.66
N ASN A 32 18.99 -10.45 -12.53
CA ASN A 32 20.38 -10.87 -12.42
C ASN A 32 20.48 -12.37 -12.08
N SER A 33 20.93 -13.16 -13.04
CA SER A 33 21.10 -14.62 -12.96
C SER A 33 22.56 -15.04 -13.06
N ASN A 34 23.31 -14.48 -14.01
CA ASN A 34 24.66 -14.91 -14.37
C ASN A 34 25.73 -14.09 -13.64
N TYR A 35 25.81 -14.25 -12.32
CA TYR A 35 26.86 -13.62 -11.50
C TYR A 35 28.25 -14.13 -11.89
N HIS A 36 29.23 -13.23 -11.91
CA HIS A 36 30.62 -13.58 -12.21
C HIS A 36 31.21 -14.54 -11.17
N ASP A 37 30.72 -14.48 -9.92
CA ASP A 37 30.94 -15.54 -8.94
C ASP A 37 30.03 -16.75 -9.24
N LYS A 38 30.65 -17.88 -9.60
CA LYS A 38 29.95 -19.13 -9.94
C LYS A 38 29.07 -19.66 -8.81
N ASN A 39 29.37 -19.35 -7.56
CA ASN A 39 28.57 -19.78 -6.41
C ASN A 39 27.31 -18.92 -6.20
N ALA A 40 27.23 -17.77 -6.88
CA ALA A 40 26.11 -16.85 -6.77
C ALA A 40 25.10 -16.98 -7.93
N VAL A 41 25.34 -17.85 -8.92
CA VAL A 41 24.45 -18.00 -10.09
C VAL A 41 23.03 -18.42 -9.68
N LEU A 42 22.02 -17.74 -10.23
CA LEU A 42 20.59 -18.01 -10.00
C LEU A 42 19.90 -18.38 -11.31
N LYS A 43 19.01 -19.39 -11.27
CA LYS A 43 18.38 -19.93 -12.47
C LYS A 43 17.27 -19.02 -13.04
N ASN A 44 16.40 -18.47 -12.20
CA ASN A 44 15.15 -17.86 -12.63
C ASN A 44 15.11 -16.33 -12.80
N PRO A 45 15.98 -15.49 -12.19
CA PRO A 45 15.80 -14.04 -12.24
C PRO A 45 15.66 -13.39 -13.61
N VAL A 46 16.47 -13.79 -14.59
CA VAL A 46 16.34 -13.28 -15.97
C VAL A 46 15.02 -13.73 -16.62
N ASN A 47 14.55 -14.95 -16.33
CA ASN A 47 13.26 -15.43 -16.82
C ASN A 47 12.09 -14.69 -16.17
N ASP A 48 12.21 -14.38 -14.88
CA ASP A 48 11.22 -13.60 -14.13
C ASP A 48 11.11 -12.17 -14.68
N ALA A 49 12.24 -11.51 -14.89
CA ALA A 49 12.30 -10.19 -15.51
C ALA A 49 11.68 -10.18 -16.91
N LYS A 50 11.94 -11.20 -17.75
CA LYS A 50 11.30 -11.35 -19.08
C LYS A 50 9.78 -11.50 -18.95
N LEU A 51 9.31 -12.29 -18.00
CA LEU A 51 7.89 -12.56 -17.80
C LEU A 51 7.12 -11.30 -17.33
N ILE A 52 7.71 -10.53 -16.42
CA ILE A 52 7.16 -9.23 -15.98
C ILE A 52 7.21 -8.22 -17.11
N LYS A 53 8.31 -8.15 -17.88
CA LYS A 53 8.42 -7.27 -19.06
C LYS A 53 7.25 -7.47 -20.00
N THR A 54 7.03 -8.70 -20.47
CA THR A 54 5.93 -9.01 -21.39
C THR A 54 4.58 -8.63 -20.80
N SER A 55 4.37 -8.91 -19.51
CA SER A 55 3.11 -8.62 -18.85
C SER A 55 2.83 -7.12 -18.73
N LEU A 56 3.83 -6.31 -18.38
CA LEU A 56 3.69 -4.85 -18.29
C LEU A 56 3.57 -4.20 -19.68
N GLN A 57 4.31 -4.70 -20.68
CA GLN A 57 4.16 -4.22 -22.07
C GLN A 57 2.73 -4.41 -22.58
N ASN A 58 2.11 -5.57 -22.30
CA ASN A 58 0.71 -5.83 -22.65
C ASN A 58 -0.29 -4.88 -21.95
N LEU A 59 0.11 -4.26 -20.83
CA LEU A 59 -0.67 -3.27 -20.09
C LEU A 59 -0.33 -1.82 -20.49
N GLY A 60 0.45 -1.64 -21.56
CA GLY A 60 0.80 -0.34 -22.12
C GLY A 60 1.95 0.38 -21.42
N PHE A 61 2.76 -0.33 -20.62
CA PHE A 61 3.99 0.25 -20.07
C PHE A 61 5.08 0.38 -21.13
N GLU A 62 5.78 1.51 -21.13
CA GLU A 62 7.10 1.63 -21.73
C GLU A 62 8.12 0.94 -20.82
N VAL A 63 8.68 -0.19 -21.26
CA VAL A 63 9.54 -1.03 -20.42
C VAL A 63 11.00 -0.96 -20.87
N THR A 64 11.87 -0.54 -19.95
CA THR A 64 13.33 -0.73 -20.06
C THR A 64 13.72 -1.94 -19.20
N MET A 65 14.32 -2.95 -19.82
CA MET A 65 14.79 -4.16 -19.11
C MET A 65 16.29 -4.33 -19.29
N ILE A 66 16.98 -4.68 -18.21
CA ILE A 66 18.40 -5.06 -18.21
C ILE A 66 18.52 -6.45 -17.58
N SER A 67 19.24 -7.33 -18.25
CA SER A 67 19.58 -8.66 -17.74
C SER A 67 21.03 -8.66 -17.31
N ASP A 68 21.35 -9.36 -16.23
CA ASP A 68 22.71 -9.56 -15.74
C ASP A 68 23.50 -8.25 -15.65
N ALA A 69 22.90 -7.28 -14.95
CA ALA A 69 23.38 -5.91 -14.91
C ALA A 69 24.56 -5.76 -13.95
N THR A 70 25.61 -5.09 -14.43
CA THR A 70 26.74 -4.61 -13.62
C THR A 70 26.33 -3.42 -12.73
N LYS A 71 27.15 -3.09 -11.72
CA LYS A 71 26.89 -1.94 -10.83
C LYS A 71 26.71 -0.66 -11.63
N THR A 72 27.58 -0.46 -12.62
CA THR A 72 27.58 0.71 -13.49
C THR A 72 26.32 0.77 -14.35
N GLU A 73 25.88 -0.35 -14.91
CA GLU A 73 24.65 -0.40 -15.71
C GLU A 73 23.40 -0.14 -14.89
N ILE A 74 23.29 -0.70 -13.67
CA ILE A 74 22.17 -0.41 -12.76
C ILE A 74 22.11 1.09 -12.47
N LYS A 75 23.23 1.70 -12.06
CA LYS A 75 23.26 3.14 -11.74
C LYS A 75 22.94 4.00 -12.97
N ARG A 76 23.47 3.64 -14.15
CA ARG A 76 23.18 4.33 -15.41
C ARG A 76 21.71 4.23 -15.78
N ALA A 77 21.10 3.05 -15.66
CA ALA A 77 19.69 2.83 -15.96
C ALA A 77 18.77 3.65 -15.05
N VAL A 78 19.08 3.69 -13.74
CA VAL A 78 18.37 4.53 -12.78
C VAL A 78 18.53 6.01 -13.11
N ASN A 79 19.71 6.46 -13.53
CA ASN A 79 19.90 7.87 -13.93
C ASN A 79 19.20 8.22 -15.24
N ASN A 80 19.14 7.30 -16.21
CA ASN A 80 18.49 7.58 -17.49
C ASN A 80 16.96 7.49 -17.40
N ILE A 81 16.42 6.72 -16.45
CA ILE A 81 14.97 6.58 -16.32
C ILE A 81 14.33 7.83 -15.70
N VAL A 82 15.05 8.57 -14.83
CA VAL A 82 14.47 9.73 -14.13
C VAL A 82 14.04 10.85 -15.09
N ASP A 83 14.71 10.99 -16.24
CA ASP A 83 14.35 11.97 -17.27
C ASP A 83 12.95 11.73 -17.87
N LYS A 84 12.42 10.51 -17.72
CA LYS A 84 11.09 10.14 -18.22
C LYS A 84 9.99 10.26 -17.16
N LEU A 85 10.36 10.47 -15.88
CA LEU A 85 9.44 10.36 -14.74
C LEU A 85 8.61 11.61 -14.43
N SER A 86 9.00 12.79 -14.92
CA SER A 86 8.31 14.06 -14.61
C SER A 86 6.82 14.01 -14.94
N ASP A 87 6.48 13.43 -16.10
CA ASP A 87 5.10 13.29 -16.59
C ASP A 87 4.59 11.85 -16.47
N CYS A 88 5.25 10.99 -15.69
CA CYS A 88 4.87 9.60 -15.54
C CYS A 88 3.76 9.45 -14.49
N ASP A 89 2.65 8.82 -14.86
CA ASP A 89 1.55 8.56 -13.94
C ASP A 89 1.85 7.38 -13.01
N ILE A 90 2.44 6.33 -13.56
CA ILE A 90 2.77 5.09 -12.87
C ILE A 90 4.15 4.62 -13.30
N PHE A 91 5.08 4.63 -12.35
CA PHE A 91 6.40 4.05 -12.52
C PHE A 91 6.49 2.71 -11.79
N VAL A 92 7.03 1.69 -12.46
CA VAL A 92 7.34 0.39 -11.86
C VAL A 92 8.84 0.13 -11.89
N PHE A 93 9.43 -0.10 -10.73
CA PHE A 93 10.75 -0.70 -10.62
C PHE A 93 10.59 -2.17 -10.24
N TYR A 94 11.09 -3.08 -11.06
CA TYR A 94 11.12 -4.51 -10.75
C TYR A 94 12.57 -4.99 -10.67
N TYR A 95 12.90 -5.74 -9.62
CA TYR A 95 14.20 -6.38 -9.47
C TYR A 95 14.04 -7.85 -9.07
N SER A 96 14.73 -8.74 -9.77
CA SER A 96 14.92 -10.14 -9.37
C SER A 96 16.41 -10.48 -9.36
N GLY A 97 16.87 -11.16 -8.30
CA GLY A 97 18.28 -11.49 -8.08
C GLY A 97 18.67 -11.57 -6.60
N HIS A 98 19.97 -11.53 -6.31
CA HIS A 98 20.47 -11.47 -4.94
C HIS A 98 20.27 -10.09 -4.32
N GLY A 99 20.06 -10.06 -3.02
CA GLY A 99 20.04 -8.86 -2.20
C GLY A 99 20.64 -9.16 -0.82
N TYR A 100 21.22 -8.15 -0.18
CA TYR A 100 21.66 -8.27 1.22
C TYR A 100 21.39 -7.00 2.01
N GLN A 101 21.51 -7.12 3.33
CA GLN A 101 21.44 -6.01 4.27
C GLN A 101 22.75 -5.81 5.01
N ILE A 102 23.15 -4.54 5.14
CA ILE A 102 24.28 -4.10 5.97
C ILE A 102 23.81 -2.91 6.79
N ASP A 103 23.92 -2.99 8.11
CA ASP A 103 23.65 -1.88 9.05
C ASP A 103 22.30 -1.17 8.81
N GLY A 104 21.28 -1.94 8.47
CA GLY A 104 19.92 -1.43 8.23
C GLY A 104 19.69 -0.85 6.83
N LYS A 105 20.65 -1.01 5.91
CA LYS A 105 20.54 -0.62 4.50
C LYS A 105 20.39 -1.85 3.61
N ASN A 106 19.55 -1.74 2.59
CA ASN A 106 19.23 -2.79 1.65
C ASN A 106 20.01 -2.58 0.35
N TYR A 107 20.61 -3.64 -0.20
CA TYR A 107 21.43 -3.58 -1.41
C TYR A 107 20.94 -4.55 -2.47
N LEU A 108 20.88 -4.07 -3.72
CA LEU A 108 20.80 -4.92 -4.90
C LEU A 108 22.21 -5.41 -5.22
N VAL A 109 22.37 -6.68 -5.59
CA VAL A 109 23.66 -7.28 -5.94
C VAL A 109 23.85 -7.30 -7.46
N PRO A 110 24.79 -6.53 -8.00
CA PRO A 110 25.16 -6.59 -9.41
C PRO A 110 25.86 -7.91 -9.77
N VAL A 111 25.86 -8.29 -11.05
CA VAL A 111 26.54 -9.54 -11.47
C VAL A 111 28.07 -9.47 -11.37
N ASP A 112 28.64 -8.26 -11.40
CA ASP A 112 30.06 -7.99 -11.25
C ASP A 112 30.51 -7.82 -9.80
N ALA A 113 29.62 -8.04 -8.82
CA ALA A 113 29.99 -8.09 -7.41
C ALA A 113 30.78 -9.37 -7.10
N VAL A 114 32.10 -9.31 -7.27
CA VAL A 114 33.03 -10.40 -6.95
C VAL A 114 33.94 -10.03 -5.78
N ASN A 115 34.53 -11.04 -5.13
CA ASN A 115 35.48 -10.85 -4.03
C ASN A 115 34.90 -9.99 -2.89
N VAL A 116 33.65 -10.25 -2.48
CA VAL A 116 33.01 -9.52 -1.38
C VAL A 116 33.39 -10.20 -0.06
N ASN A 117 34.43 -9.73 0.60
CA ASN A 117 34.98 -10.42 1.78
C ASN A 117 34.45 -9.87 3.11
N ASP A 118 34.09 -8.59 3.15
CA ASP A 118 33.64 -7.89 4.35
C ASP A 118 32.50 -6.88 4.07
N LYS A 119 32.12 -6.11 5.10
CA LYS A 119 31.09 -5.05 5.00
C LYS A 119 31.45 -3.95 4.01
N ILE A 120 32.72 -3.55 3.98
CA ILE A 120 33.20 -2.41 3.17
C ILE A 120 33.15 -2.80 1.71
N ASP A 121 33.66 -3.99 1.38
CA ASP A 121 33.55 -4.59 0.06
C ASP A 121 32.09 -4.67 -0.41
N ALA A 122 31.19 -5.10 0.48
CA ALA A 122 29.78 -5.23 0.14
C ALA A 122 29.13 -3.85 -0.08
N ASP A 123 29.39 -2.85 0.76
CA ASP A 123 28.89 -1.48 0.51
C ASP A 123 29.43 -0.91 -0.83
N ASP A 124 30.71 -1.16 -1.14
CA ASP A 124 31.35 -0.69 -2.37
C ASP A 124 30.91 -1.46 -3.63
N LYS A 125 30.50 -2.73 -3.52
CA LYS A 125 30.11 -3.53 -4.71
C LYS A 125 28.60 -3.58 -4.93
N GLY A 126 27.80 -3.36 -3.89
CA GLY A 126 26.34 -3.31 -4.00
C GLY A 126 25.81 -1.99 -4.55
N VAL A 127 24.53 -1.98 -4.93
CA VAL A 127 23.75 -0.76 -5.17
C VAL A 127 22.73 -0.61 -4.06
N GLN A 128 22.88 0.43 -3.22
CA GLN A 128 21.91 0.72 -2.17
C GLN A 128 20.53 0.98 -2.77
N LEU A 129 19.50 0.30 -2.26
CA LEU A 129 18.12 0.48 -2.69
C LEU A 129 17.60 1.90 -2.39
N SER A 130 18.10 2.53 -1.32
CA SER A 130 17.83 3.94 -1.00
C SER A 130 18.26 4.90 -2.11
N TYR A 131 19.33 4.60 -2.85
CA TYR A 131 19.74 5.39 -4.01
C TYR A 131 18.66 5.38 -5.10
N VAL A 132 18.09 4.19 -5.38
CA VAL A 132 17.01 4.05 -6.37
C VAL A 132 15.77 4.83 -5.93
N PHE A 133 15.38 4.67 -4.66
CA PHE A 133 14.23 5.39 -4.09
C PHE A 133 14.39 6.90 -4.18
N GLN A 134 15.52 7.44 -3.73
CA GLN A 134 15.79 8.88 -3.73
C GLN A 134 15.80 9.45 -5.16
N LYS A 135 16.39 8.71 -6.12
CA LYS A 135 16.41 9.12 -7.52
C LYS A 135 15.01 9.15 -8.12
N VAL A 136 14.17 8.16 -7.86
CA VAL A 136 12.80 8.15 -8.36
C VAL A 136 11.94 9.22 -7.69
N GLU A 137 12.01 9.35 -6.36
CA GLU A 137 11.23 10.33 -5.59
C GLU A 137 11.54 11.78 -5.99
N SER A 138 12.80 12.09 -6.30
CA SER A 138 13.20 13.46 -6.64
C SER A 138 12.67 13.95 -7.99
N TYR A 139 12.19 13.05 -8.87
CA TYR A 139 11.81 13.36 -10.25
C TYR A 139 10.39 12.91 -10.63
N SER A 140 9.79 11.99 -9.87
CA SER A 140 8.46 11.45 -10.17
C SER A 140 7.36 12.34 -9.60
N GLY A 141 6.42 12.77 -10.46
CA GLY A 141 5.15 13.37 -10.05
C GLY A 141 4.02 12.35 -9.83
N GLY A 142 4.28 11.08 -10.12
CA GLY A 142 3.28 10.01 -10.17
C GLY A 142 3.35 9.00 -9.03
N SER A 143 2.69 7.86 -9.23
CA SER A 143 2.71 6.74 -8.29
C SER A 143 3.87 5.79 -8.62
N ASN A 144 4.72 5.52 -7.63
CA ASN A 144 5.89 4.66 -7.81
C ASN A 144 5.65 3.30 -7.16
N VAL A 145 5.92 2.20 -7.88
CA VAL A 145 5.75 0.84 -7.39
C VAL A 145 7.07 0.08 -7.54
N PHE A 146 7.66 -0.30 -6.41
CA PHE A 146 8.88 -1.08 -6.34
C PHE A 146 8.52 -2.53 -6.01
N ILE A 147 8.82 -3.47 -6.91
CA ILE A 147 8.56 -4.90 -6.76
C ILE A 147 9.91 -5.62 -6.66
N LEU A 148 10.18 -6.23 -5.51
CA LEU A 148 11.48 -6.78 -5.17
C LEU A 148 11.37 -8.29 -4.95
N ASP A 149 11.76 -9.04 -5.98
CA ASP A 149 11.87 -10.50 -6.01
C ASP A 149 13.30 -10.94 -5.72
N ALA A 150 13.83 -10.48 -4.58
CA ALA A 150 15.20 -10.76 -4.20
C ALA A 150 15.29 -11.76 -3.04
N CYS A 151 16.14 -12.76 -3.21
CA CYS A 151 16.61 -13.60 -2.12
C CYS A 151 17.50 -12.76 -1.21
N ARG A 152 17.24 -12.81 0.10
CA ARG A 152 18.01 -12.09 1.11
C ARG A 152 19.04 -12.98 1.81
N ASP A 153 19.63 -13.90 1.05
CA ASP A 153 20.80 -14.66 1.49
C ASP A 153 22.04 -13.92 0.99
N ASN A 154 23.00 -13.64 1.86
CA ASN A 154 24.28 -13.09 1.43
C ASN A 154 25.06 -14.23 0.75
N PRO A 155 25.26 -14.22 -0.58
CA PRO A 155 25.97 -15.30 -1.26
C PRO A 155 27.45 -15.37 -0.82
N PHE A 156 27.98 -14.28 -0.24
CA PHE A 156 29.36 -14.12 0.19
C PHE A 156 29.53 -14.46 1.67
N ARG A 157 29.31 -15.73 2.02
CA ARG A 157 29.18 -16.31 3.38
C ARG A 157 30.41 -16.18 4.32
N SER A 158 31.49 -15.48 3.95
CA SER A 158 32.75 -15.48 4.70
C SER A 158 32.71 -14.71 6.04
N TRP A 159 31.85 -13.69 6.18
CA TRP A 159 31.86 -12.79 7.35
C TRP A 159 30.60 -12.88 8.24
N THR A 160 29.70 -13.83 7.96
CA THR A 160 28.44 -14.02 8.70
C THR A 160 28.58 -14.83 9.99
N LYS A 161 29.80 -15.16 10.46
CA LYS A 161 30.01 -15.71 11.81
C LYS A 161 29.84 -14.60 12.85
N GLY A 162 28.61 -14.11 13.03
CA GLY A 162 28.26 -13.15 14.09
C GLY A 162 27.07 -12.22 13.84
N SER A 163 26.53 -12.13 12.61
CA SER A 163 25.38 -11.27 12.31
C SER A 163 24.15 -12.12 11.97
N SER A 164 23.17 -12.14 12.86
CA SER A 164 21.96 -12.97 12.82
C SER A 164 20.88 -12.52 11.81
N ASN A 165 21.14 -11.51 10.98
CA ASN A 165 20.13 -10.90 10.12
C ASN A 165 20.27 -11.37 8.66
N LYS A 166 19.53 -12.43 8.29
CA LYS A 166 19.31 -12.85 6.90
C LYS A 166 18.12 -12.06 6.33
N GLY A 167 18.28 -11.09 5.44
CA GLY A 167 17.15 -10.21 5.13
C GLY A 167 17.45 -8.93 4.36
N PHE A 168 16.40 -8.29 3.81
CA PHE A 168 16.29 -6.83 3.75
C PHE A 168 15.55 -6.41 5.01
N THR A 169 15.86 -5.24 5.55
CA THR A 169 15.09 -4.69 6.67
C THR A 169 13.84 -3.97 6.20
N ILE A 170 12.95 -3.77 7.17
CA ILE A 170 11.91 -2.76 7.13
C ILE A 170 12.53 -1.41 6.71
N VAL A 171 12.02 -0.85 5.61
CA VAL A 171 12.33 0.52 5.21
C VAL A 171 11.65 1.45 6.21
N LYS A 172 12.43 2.11 7.08
CA LYS A 172 11.92 2.91 8.21
C LYS A 172 11.02 4.09 7.80
N SER A 173 11.11 4.54 6.56
CA SER A 173 10.25 5.54 5.95
C SER A 173 10.06 5.23 4.47
N ASN A 174 8.84 4.92 4.04
CA ASN A 174 8.55 4.79 2.62
C ASN A 174 8.79 6.15 1.93
N PRO A 175 9.38 6.16 0.72
CA PRO A 175 9.43 7.36 -0.10
C PRO A 175 8.01 7.89 -0.33
N THR A 176 7.83 9.19 -0.51
CA THR A 176 6.50 9.78 -0.73
C THR A 176 5.88 9.23 -2.02
N GLY A 177 4.56 8.99 -2.03
CA GLY A 177 3.85 8.54 -3.23
C GLY A 177 4.31 7.17 -3.75
N SER A 178 4.82 6.30 -2.88
CA SER A 178 5.48 5.06 -3.27
C SER A 178 4.90 3.82 -2.59
N LEU A 179 4.89 2.71 -3.30
CA LEU A 179 4.57 1.39 -2.80
C LEU A 179 5.80 0.49 -2.98
N ILE A 180 6.19 -0.22 -1.93
CA ILE A 180 7.30 -1.18 -1.97
C ILE A 180 6.74 -2.55 -1.61
N ALA A 181 6.83 -3.48 -2.55
CA ALA A 181 6.39 -4.87 -2.42
C ALA A 181 7.60 -5.80 -2.43
N PHE A 182 7.65 -6.69 -1.44
CA PHE A 182 8.71 -7.67 -1.23
C PHE A 182 8.15 -9.08 -1.44
N ALA A 183 8.97 -9.96 -2.02
CA ALA A 183 8.61 -11.37 -2.21
C ALA A 183 8.37 -12.15 -0.92
N THR A 184 8.93 -11.69 0.21
CA THR A 184 8.79 -12.34 1.52
C THR A 184 8.84 -11.31 2.66
N GLU A 185 8.51 -11.74 3.87
CA GLU A 185 8.51 -10.92 5.08
C GLU A 185 9.93 -10.47 5.50
N PRO A 186 10.06 -9.41 6.34
CA PRO A 186 11.32 -9.04 6.97
C PRO A 186 12.07 -10.25 7.57
N ASN A 187 13.38 -10.34 7.33
CA ASN A 187 14.26 -11.39 7.85
C ASN A 187 13.99 -12.85 7.40
N ASN A 188 13.20 -13.06 6.34
CA ASN A 188 12.97 -14.38 5.75
C ASN A 188 13.50 -14.45 4.30
N VAL A 189 13.55 -15.66 3.73
CA VAL A 189 14.09 -15.96 2.39
C VAL A 189 12.95 -16.17 1.38
N ALA A 190 13.12 -15.67 0.17
CA ALA A 190 12.20 -15.91 -0.94
C ALA A 190 12.60 -17.19 -1.69
N PHE A 191 11.64 -17.99 -2.13
CA PHE A 191 11.93 -19.18 -2.94
C PHE A 191 12.12 -18.78 -4.40
N ASP A 192 13.25 -19.16 -4.99
CA ASP A 192 13.46 -19.08 -6.45
C ASP A 192 12.49 -20.01 -7.22
N GLY A 193 11.94 -21.01 -6.53
CA GLY A 193 11.05 -22.03 -7.09
C GLY A 193 11.80 -23.16 -7.81
N SER A 194 11.09 -24.24 -8.13
CA SER A 194 11.64 -25.38 -8.90
C SER A 194 11.35 -25.31 -10.40
N GLY A 195 10.50 -24.38 -10.83
CA GLY A 195 10.11 -24.17 -12.22
C GLY A 195 11.02 -23.20 -12.98
N ASN A 196 10.49 -22.62 -14.06
CA ASN A 196 11.19 -21.63 -14.89
C ASN A 196 11.12 -20.20 -14.32
N ASN A 197 10.27 -19.98 -13.31
CA ASN A 197 9.97 -18.69 -12.72
C ASN A 197 9.69 -18.82 -11.21
N SER A 198 9.95 -17.75 -10.46
CA SER A 198 9.66 -17.73 -9.03
C SER A 198 8.14 -17.83 -8.75
N PRO A 199 7.72 -18.37 -7.59
CA PRO A 199 6.33 -18.33 -7.15
C PRO A 199 5.78 -16.90 -7.09
N TYR A 200 6.61 -15.93 -6.70
CA TYR A 200 6.25 -14.53 -6.56
C TYR A 200 5.95 -13.88 -7.90
N THR A 201 6.86 -14.05 -8.87
CA THR A 201 6.69 -13.51 -10.22
C THR A 201 5.52 -14.17 -10.95
N THR A 202 5.35 -15.48 -10.80
CA THR A 202 4.17 -16.19 -11.35
C THR A 202 2.87 -15.61 -10.80
N ALA A 203 2.81 -15.34 -9.49
CA ALA A 203 1.63 -14.77 -8.86
C ALA A 203 1.35 -13.34 -9.36
N TRP A 204 2.37 -12.48 -9.46
CA TRP A 204 2.23 -11.14 -10.04
C TRP A 204 1.61 -11.17 -11.43
N VAL A 205 2.18 -11.93 -12.35
CA VAL A 205 1.68 -12.00 -13.73
C VAL A 205 0.25 -12.54 -13.80
N LYS A 206 -0.09 -13.52 -12.96
CA LYS A 206 -1.47 -14.01 -12.87
C LYS A 206 -2.45 -12.90 -12.44
N GLN A 207 -2.07 -12.06 -11.48
CA GLN A 207 -2.96 -11.01 -10.97
C GLN A 207 -2.97 -9.76 -11.86
N LEU A 208 -1.87 -9.42 -12.53
CA LEU A 208 -1.79 -8.32 -13.51
C LEU A 208 -2.74 -8.49 -14.70
N LYS A 209 -3.04 -9.74 -15.07
CA LYS A 209 -3.97 -10.05 -16.16
C LYS A 209 -5.44 -9.78 -15.81
N LYS A 210 -5.77 -9.62 -14.54
CA LYS A 210 -7.15 -9.39 -14.10
C LYS A 210 -7.48 -7.90 -14.22
N PRO A 211 -8.53 -7.53 -14.97
CA PRO A 211 -8.91 -6.14 -15.11
C PRO A 211 -9.53 -5.60 -13.82
N ASN A 212 -9.48 -4.28 -13.66
CA ASN A 212 -10.19 -3.51 -12.64
C ASN A 212 -9.83 -3.87 -11.19
N LEU A 213 -8.66 -4.47 -10.97
CA LEU A 213 -8.11 -4.65 -9.63
C LEU A 213 -7.23 -3.47 -9.24
N SER A 214 -7.51 -2.90 -8.07
CA SER A 214 -6.60 -1.95 -7.43
C SER A 214 -5.26 -2.61 -7.10
N ILE A 215 -4.20 -1.82 -7.01
CA ILE A 215 -2.88 -2.35 -6.63
C ILE A 215 -2.90 -3.10 -5.28
N TYR A 216 -3.75 -2.69 -4.34
CA TYR A 216 -3.88 -3.36 -3.04
C TYR A 216 -4.56 -4.72 -3.17
N GLU A 217 -5.58 -4.86 -4.05
CA GLU A 217 -6.17 -6.14 -4.41
C GLU A 217 -5.15 -7.07 -5.06
N VAL A 218 -4.38 -6.55 -6.02
CA VAL A 218 -3.32 -7.29 -6.69
C VAL A 218 -2.32 -7.83 -5.68
N LEU A 219 -1.76 -6.98 -4.82
CA LEU A 219 -0.76 -7.36 -3.80
C LEU A 219 -1.28 -8.41 -2.83
N THR A 220 -2.54 -8.26 -2.42
CA THR A 220 -3.19 -9.18 -1.50
C THR A 220 -3.39 -10.55 -2.16
N ASN A 221 -3.83 -10.58 -3.42
CA ASN A 221 -3.98 -11.81 -4.17
C ASN A 221 -2.63 -12.47 -4.47
N VAL A 222 -1.58 -11.67 -4.76
CA VAL A 222 -0.20 -12.15 -4.91
C VAL A 222 0.27 -12.82 -3.61
N ARG A 223 0.05 -12.19 -2.45
CA ARG A 223 0.38 -12.79 -1.15
C ARG A 223 -0.30 -14.14 -0.98
N ASN A 224 -1.60 -14.22 -1.23
CA ASN A 224 -2.38 -15.44 -1.07
C ASN A 224 -1.91 -16.56 -2.01
N ASP A 225 -1.66 -16.24 -3.28
CA ASP A 225 -1.16 -17.20 -4.28
C ASP A 225 0.21 -17.75 -3.88
N VAL A 226 1.13 -16.91 -3.42
CA VAL A 226 2.49 -17.32 -3.00
C VAL A 226 2.43 -18.14 -1.72
N TYR A 227 1.66 -17.69 -0.72
CA TYR A 227 1.49 -18.41 0.54
C TYR A 227 0.93 -19.81 0.30
N ALA A 228 -0.08 -19.96 -0.56
CA ALA A 228 -0.60 -21.27 -0.95
C ALA A 228 0.45 -22.11 -1.72
N LYS A 229 1.07 -21.54 -2.76
CA LYS A 229 2.00 -22.26 -3.65
C LYS A 229 3.29 -22.72 -2.95
N THR A 230 3.71 -22.02 -1.90
CA THR A 230 4.91 -22.37 -1.12
C THR A 230 4.61 -23.26 0.09
N GLY A 231 3.37 -23.77 0.22
CA GLY A 231 2.98 -24.57 1.37
C GLY A 231 3.06 -23.78 2.68
N LYS A 232 2.68 -22.49 2.63
CA LYS A 232 2.66 -21.54 3.74
C LYS A 232 4.04 -21.11 4.28
N LYS A 233 5.09 -21.26 3.46
CA LYS A 233 6.48 -20.97 3.88
C LYS A 233 6.98 -19.58 3.47
N GLN A 234 6.34 -18.94 2.50
CA GLN A 234 6.69 -17.61 2.03
C GLN A 234 5.47 -16.71 2.06
N GLN A 235 5.62 -15.56 2.75
CA GLN A 235 4.55 -14.58 2.89
C GLN A 235 5.02 -13.22 2.33
N PRO A 236 4.60 -12.84 1.12
CA PRO A 236 4.90 -11.53 0.57
C PRO A 236 4.42 -10.38 1.46
N TRP A 237 5.22 -9.32 1.54
CA TRP A 237 4.95 -8.14 2.36
C TRP A 237 4.99 -6.87 1.52
N PHE A 238 4.26 -5.82 1.91
CA PHE A 238 4.37 -4.53 1.25
C PHE A 238 4.21 -3.37 2.23
N ASN A 239 4.80 -2.23 1.87
CA ASN A 239 4.62 -0.95 2.53
C ASN A 239 4.12 0.06 1.50
N SER A 240 3.17 0.92 1.86
CA SER A 240 2.62 1.93 0.94
C SER A 240 2.50 3.31 1.59
N SER A 241 2.79 4.34 0.81
CA SER A 241 2.54 5.77 1.03
C SER A 241 1.84 6.42 -0.18
N LEU A 242 1.23 5.62 -1.07
CA LEU A 242 0.52 6.12 -2.25
C LEU A 242 -0.58 7.12 -1.85
N SER A 243 -0.64 8.26 -2.55
CA SER A 243 -1.65 9.30 -2.35
C SER A 243 -2.95 9.05 -3.10
N LYS A 244 -2.94 8.14 -4.09
CA LYS A 244 -4.09 7.71 -4.89
C LYS A 244 -4.03 6.20 -5.13
N VAL A 245 -5.19 5.58 -5.32
CA VAL A 245 -5.29 4.18 -5.72
C VAL A 245 -4.98 4.09 -7.21
N ILE A 246 -4.15 3.12 -7.58
CA ILE A 246 -3.77 2.88 -8.97
C ILE A 246 -4.25 1.52 -9.45
N TYR A 247 -4.49 1.44 -10.75
CA TYR A 247 -4.92 0.25 -11.47
C TYR A 247 -3.93 0.00 -12.61
N PHE A 248 -3.33 -1.19 -12.67
CA PHE A 248 -2.40 -1.52 -13.75
C PHE A 248 -3.15 -1.92 -15.02
N ASN A 249 -4.23 -2.69 -14.86
CA ASN A 249 -5.08 -3.20 -15.91
C ASN A 249 -6.50 -2.68 -15.68
N GLN A 250 -6.95 -1.73 -16.50
CA GLN A 250 -8.26 -1.12 -16.42
C GLN A 250 -8.94 -1.28 -17.78
N ASP A 251 -10.12 -1.90 -17.79
CA ASP A 251 -10.91 -2.04 -19.01
C ASP A 251 -11.64 -0.73 -19.27
N ASN A 252 -11.21 0.00 -20.30
CA ASN A 252 -11.86 1.25 -20.74
C ASN A 252 -13.19 1.00 -21.48
N THR A 253 -13.68 -0.25 -21.54
CA THR A 253 -14.95 -0.64 -22.19
C THR A 253 -16.16 -0.49 -21.29
N THR A 254 -15.99 -0.26 -19.99
CA THR A 254 -17.07 0.17 -19.10
C THR A 254 -17.06 1.68 -18.95
N ASN A 255 -17.31 2.39 -20.05
CA ASN A 255 -17.83 3.76 -19.97
C ASN A 255 -19.34 3.68 -19.67
N ASP A 256 -19.74 4.23 -18.54
CA ASP A 256 -21.11 4.64 -18.18
C ASP A 256 -22.24 3.62 -18.38
N SER A 257 -22.29 2.55 -17.59
CA SER A 257 -23.54 1.99 -17.04
C SER A 257 -23.27 0.66 -16.34
N ILE A 258 -23.22 0.74 -15.01
CA ILE A 258 -23.31 -0.30 -13.96
C ILE A 258 -22.24 0.06 -12.92
N LYS A 259 -22.56 1.08 -12.11
CA LYS A 259 -22.01 1.24 -10.76
C LYS A 259 -23.12 0.84 -9.79
N PRO A 260 -23.20 -0.41 -9.30
CA PRO A 260 -23.98 -0.70 -8.13
C PRO A 260 -23.16 -0.20 -6.93
N ASN A 261 -23.54 0.96 -6.40
CA ASN A 261 -23.10 1.53 -5.11
C ASN A 261 -21.62 1.95 -4.98
N GLU A 262 -21.10 2.74 -5.92
CA GLU A 262 -20.00 3.65 -5.57
C GLU A 262 -20.57 4.89 -4.86
N PRO A 263 -20.04 5.30 -3.69
CA PRO A 263 -20.44 6.56 -3.06
C PRO A 263 -20.08 7.74 -3.97
N ARG A 264 -21.01 8.69 -4.13
CA ARG A 264 -20.73 9.99 -4.75
C ARG A 264 -20.08 10.90 -3.70
N GLY A 265 -18.77 10.79 -3.51
CA GLY A 265 -18.04 11.63 -2.57
C GLY A 265 -17.93 13.09 -3.03
N THR A 266 -18.90 13.93 -2.68
CA THR A 266 -18.59 15.35 -2.43
C THR A 266 -17.75 15.39 -1.15
N GLN A 267 -16.51 15.91 -1.20
CA GLN A 267 -15.69 16.07 0.00
C GLN A 267 -16.39 17.01 0.99
N ASN A 268 -17.08 16.43 1.95
CA ASN A 268 -17.68 17.15 3.05
C ASN A 268 -16.73 17.12 4.25
N TYR A 269 -16.70 18.20 5.01
CA TYR A 269 -15.93 18.29 6.26
C TYR A 269 -16.91 18.33 7.43
N LEU A 270 -16.54 17.67 8.52
CA LEU A 270 -17.10 17.91 9.84
C LEU A 270 -16.26 18.99 10.51
N THR A 271 -16.88 20.10 10.91
CA THR A 271 -16.25 21.08 11.81
C THR A 271 -16.73 20.81 13.24
N ASP A 272 -15.80 20.52 14.14
CA ASP A 272 -16.09 20.42 15.56
C ASP A 272 -16.04 21.83 16.18
N ASN A 273 -17.20 22.39 16.50
CA ASN A 273 -17.30 23.77 17.01
C ASN A 273 -16.69 23.95 18.40
N ARG A 274 -16.32 22.87 19.09
CA ARG A 274 -15.70 22.95 20.43
C ARG A 274 -14.24 23.36 20.36
N ASP A 275 -13.54 23.01 19.28
CA ASP A 275 -12.12 23.30 19.06
C ASP A 275 -11.79 23.86 17.66
N ASN A 276 -12.81 24.10 16.84
CA ASN A 276 -12.74 24.53 15.44
C ASN A 276 -11.96 23.57 14.53
N LYS A 277 -11.73 22.32 14.95
CA LYS A 277 -11.02 21.35 14.13
C LYS A 277 -11.92 20.81 13.03
N ARG A 278 -11.38 20.76 11.81
CA ARG A 278 -12.03 20.19 10.64
C ARG A 278 -11.54 18.77 10.41
N TYR A 279 -12.49 17.86 10.21
CA TYR A 279 -12.26 16.46 9.92
C TYR A 279 -12.85 16.13 8.55
N LYS A 280 -12.12 15.40 7.73
CA LYS A 280 -12.64 14.85 6.48
C LYS A 280 -13.74 13.84 6.78
N THR A 281 -14.76 13.77 5.93
CA THR A 281 -15.81 12.75 6.01
C THR A 281 -15.86 11.93 4.74
N VAL A 282 -16.45 10.74 4.85
CA VAL A 282 -16.64 9.80 3.73
C VAL A 282 -18.00 9.15 3.87
N GLU A 283 -18.75 9.07 2.77
CA GLU A 283 -20.03 8.37 2.75
C GLU A 283 -19.80 6.89 2.43
N LEU A 284 -20.17 6.01 3.36
CA LEU A 284 -19.99 4.56 3.24
C LEU A 284 -21.24 3.85 3.75
N ALA A 285 -21.72 2.87 2.97
CA ALA A 285 -22.92 2.11 3.30
C ALA A 285 -24.13 3.01 3.65
N ASN A 286 -24.35 4.08 2.86
CA ASN A 286 -25.42 5.08 3.06
C ASN A 286 -25.37 5.82 4.40
N GLN A 287 -24.19 5.91 5.01
CA GLN A 287 -23.94 6.66 6.24
C GLN A 287 -22.72 7.56 6.06
N LEU A 288 -22.74 8.73 6.68
CA LEU A 288 -21.59 9.65 6.65
C LEU A 288 -20.68 9.41 7.85
N TRP A 289 -19.44 9.02 7.58
CA TRP A 289 -18.43 8.67 8.58
C TRP A 289 -17.32 9.71 8.65
N MET A 290 -16.69 9.84 9.81
CA MET A 290 -15.38 10.48 9.89
C MET A 290 -14.32 9.64 9.15
N ALA A 291 -13.55 10.31 8.29
CA ALA A 291 -12.40 9.75 7.61
C ALA A 291 -11.09 9.93 8.41
N GLU A 292 -11.14 10.63 9.55
CA GLU A 292 -10.00 10.88 10.42
C GLU A 292 -10.36 10.52 11.86
N ASN A 293 -9.37 10.12 12.66
CA ASN A 293 -9.58 9.83 14.07
C ASN A 293 -9.86 11.13 14.83
N LEU A 294 -10.83 11.11 15.74
CA LEU A 294 -11.19 12.28 16.54
C LEU A 294 -10.00 12.76 17.37
N ALA A 295 -9.73 14.05 17.32
CA ALA A 295 -8.58 14.68 17.95
C ALA A 295 -9.00 15.78 18.94
N TYR A 296 -10.12 15.58 19.62
CA TYR A 296 -10.65 16.47 20.65
C TYR A 296 -10.09 16.08 22.03
N LYS A 297 -9.33 16.97 22.66
CA LYS A 297 -8.76 16.71 23.98
C LYS A 297 -9.82 16.88 25.06
N THR A 298 -10.00 15.86 25.90
CA THR A 298 -10.86 15.92 27.10
C THR A 298 -10.03 16.15 28.36
N THR A 299 -10.68 16.57 29.46
CA THR A 299 -10.02 16.72 30.76
C THR A 299 -9.43 15.40 31.26
N ASN A 300 -10.18 14.31 31.12
CA ASN A 300 -9.78 12.96 31.49
C ASN A 300 -10.16 11.96 30.39
N GLY A 301 -9.47 10.83 30.32
CA GLY A 301 -9.87 9.72 29.47
C GLY A 301 -9.50 9.83 27.99
N SER A 302 -8.60 10.76 27.64
CA SER A 302 -8.00 10.88 26.31
C SER A 302 -6.46 10.97 26.39
N TRP A 303 -5.75 10.26 25.52
CA TRP A 303 -4.28 10.22 25.49
C TRP A 303 -3.75 10.29 24.06
N SER A 304 -2.75 11.12 23.83
CA SER A 304 -1.98 11.08 22.59
C SER A 304 -1.09 9.84 22.60
N TYR A 305 -0.90 9.18 21.46
CA TYR A 305 -0.01 8.02 21.39
C TYR A 305 1.41 8.36 21.90
N ASP A 306 2.01 7.48 22.69
CA ASP A 306 3.29 7.68 23.42
C ASP A 306 3.33 8.91 24.34
N ASN A 307 2.16 9.44 24.73
CA ASN A 307 2.04 10.71 25.46
C ASN A 307 2.72 11.90 24.74
N ARG A 308 2.85 11.83 23.40
CA ARG A 308 3.44 12.89 22.57
C ARG A 308 2.35 13.72 21.88
N PRO A 309 2.15 15.00 22.25
CA PRO A 309 1.15 15.84 21.61
C PRO A 309 1.29 15.96 20.08
N THR A 310 2.53 15.86 19.56
CA THR A 310 2.81 15.88 18.12
C THR A 310 2.16 14.72 17.35
N ASN A 311 1.88 13.59 18.02
CA ASN A 311 1.24 12.43 17.40
C ASN A 311 -0.26 12.66 17.12
N VAL A 312 -0.90 13.61 17.81
CA VAL A 312 -2.35 13.88 17.69
C VAL A 312 -2.73 14.35 16.29
N ALA A 313 -1.86 15.12 15.64
CA ALA A 313 -2.09 15.61 14.27
C ALA A 313 -2.25 14.45 13.27
N LYS A 314 -1.57 13.32 13.52
CA LYS A 314 -1.54 12.16 12.61
C LYS A 314 -2.50 11.05 13.04
N PHE A 315 -2.62 10.77 14.33
CA PHE A 315 -3.30 9.60 14.84
C PHE A 315 -4.57 9.90 15.64
N GLY A 316 -4.82 11.17 15.96
CA GLY A 316 -5.88 11.58 16.89
C GLY A 316 -5.54 11.22 18.34
N TYR A 317 -6.56 11.24 19.20
CA TYR A 317 -6.47 10.75 20.58
C TYR A 317 -7.00 9.31 20.68
N LEU A 318 -6.46 8.58 21.65
CA LEU A 318 -7.02 7.33 22.14
C LEU A 318 -7.88 7.61 23.36
N TYR A 319 -9.12 7.13 23.36
CA TYR A 319 -10.11 7.41 24.41
C TYR A 319 -10.46 6.14 25.17
N ASN A 320 -10.66 6.24 26.48
CA ASN A 320 -11.34 5.17 27.20
C ASN A 320 -12.82 5.07 26.77
N TRP A 321 -13.47 3.95 27.04
CA TRP A 321 -14.81 3.71 26.54
C TRP A 321 -15.87 4.69 27.08
N GLU A 322 -15.79 5.06 28.36
CA GLU A 322 -16.71 6.03 28.97
C GLU A 322 -16.64 7.42 28.32
N THR A 323 -15.43 7.87 28.00
CA THR A 323 -15.20 9.13 27.27
C THR A 323 -15.66 8.99 25.82
N ALA A 324 -15.35 7.86 25.17
CA ALA A 324 -15.73 7.62 23.78
C ALA A 324 -17.24 7.74 23.54
N LYS A 325 -18.09 7.35 24.52
CA LYS A 325 -19.55 7.46 24.41
C LYS A 325 -20.06 8.89 24.25
N THR A 326 -19.34 9.88 24.79
CA THR A 326 -19.81 11.27 24.89
C THR A 326 -18.96 12.24 24.08
N VAL A 327 -17.83 11.80 23.55
CA VAL A 327 -16.84 12.70 22.94
C VAL A 327 -17.19 13.16 21.52
N CYS A 328 -18.08 12.47 20.81
CA CYS A 328 -18.49 12.92 19.47
C CYS A 328 -19.21 14.28 19.51
N PRO A 329 -18.97 15.18 18.53
CA PRO A 329 -19.61 16.49 18.50
C PRO A 329 -21.11 16.38 18.19
N ASN A 330 -21.86 17.43 18.50
CA ASN A 330 -23.31 17.49 18.25
C ASN A 330 -23.66 17.15 16.78
N GLY A 331 -24.71 16.34 16.60
CA GLY A 331 -25.10 15.81 15.28
C GLY A 331 -24.27 14.59 14.81
N TRP A 332 -23.30 14.16 15.62
CA TRP A 332 -22.50 12.96 15.41
C TRP A 332 -22.51 12.10 16.67
N ARG A 333 -22.37 10.80 16.48
CA ARG A 333 -22.39 9.82 17.58
C ARG A 333 -21.29 8.80 17.42
N LEU A 334 -20.98 8.11 18.50
CA LEU A 334 -20.16 6.90 18.46
C LEU A 334 -20.93 5.82 17.66
N PRO A 335 -20.28 5.10 16.71
CA PRO A 335 -20.92 4.03 15.97
C PRO A 335 -21.39 2.92 16.91
N THR A 336 -22.48 2.24 16.58
CA THR A 336 -22.91 1.01 17.26
C THR A 336 -22.21 -0.19 16.64
N LYS A 337 -22.29 -1.34 17.31
CA LYS A 337 -21.87 -2.63 16.72
C LYS A 337 -22.55 -2.86 15.36
N LYS A 338 -23.84 -2.54 15.25
CA LYS A 338 -24.63 -2.73 14.03
C LYS A 338 -24.17 -1.83 12.89
N ASP A 339 -23.69 -0.61 13.17
CA ASP A 339 -23.16 0.27 12.13
C ASP A 339 -21.90 -0.35 11.50
N PHE A 340 -20.97 -0.88 12.31
CA PHE A 340 -19.81 -1.59 11.77
C PHE A 340 -20.16 -2.93 11.12
N GLU A 341 -21.13 -3.68 11.63
CA GLU A 341 -21.59 -4.90 10.96
C GLU A 341 -22.15 -4.58 9.56
N THR A 342 -22.95 -3.51 9.48
CA THR A 342 -23.50 -3.01 8.20
C THR A 342 -22.38 -2.57 7.27
N LEU A 343 -21.42 -1.78 7.77
CA LEU A 343 -20.25 -1.36 7.00
C LEU A 343 -19.51 -2.58 6.43
N LEU A 344 -19.05 -3.49 7.30
CA LEU A 344 -18.30 -4.66 6.85
C LEU A 344 -19.09 -5.52 5.87
N ASN A 345 -20.38 -5.77 6.11
CA ASN A 345 -21.21 -6.59 5.21
C ASN A 345 -21.35 -5.98 3.81
N ASN A 346 -21.48 -4.65 3.70
CA ASN A 346 -21.50 -3.97 2.40
C ASN A 346 -20.16 -4.12 1.65
N TYR A 347 -19.06 -4.28 2.37
CA TYR A 347 -17.72 -4.38 1.81
C TYR A 347 -17.15 -5.80 1.80
N GLY A 348 -17.95 -6.85 2.01
CA GLY A 348 -17.50 -8.25 1.87
C GLY A 348 -17.34 -9.02 3.18
N GLY A 349 -17.92 -8.52 4.28
CA GLY A 349 -17.97 -9.19 5.57
C GLY A 349 -16.71 -8.99 6.42
N LYS A 350 -16.49 -9.84 7.42
CA LYS A 350 -15.30 -9.79 8.27
C LYS A 350 -14.07 -10.30 7.49
N GLY A 351 -12.90 -9.83 7.88
CA GLY A 351 -11.60 -10.26 7.35
C GLY A 351 -11.19 -9.50 6.09
N ASN A 352 -10.28 -10.13 5.35
CA ASN A 352 -9.54 -9.47 4.29
C ASN A 352 -10.41 -8.94 3.12
N ALA A 353 -11.59 -9.50 2.87
CA ALA A 353 -12.49 -9.01 1.81
C ALA A 353 -12.94 -7.56 2.04
N SER A 354 -13.36 -7.22 3.26
CA SER A 354 -13.69 -5.82 3.60
C SER A 354 -12.47 -4.95 3.77
N TYR A 355 -11.36 -5.50 4.29
CA TYR A 355 -10.10 -4.77 4.34
C TYR A 355 -9.74 -4.18 2.98
N VAL A 356 -9.75 -5.04 1.96
CA VAL A 356 -9.34 -4.71 0.61
C VAL A 356 -10.23 -3.61 0.01
N LYS A 357 -11.55 -3.72 0.14
CA LYS A 357 -12.48 -2.70 -0.39
C LYS A 357 -12.46 -1.39 0.40
N LEU A 358 -12.23 -1.44 1.71
CA LEU A 358 -12.13 -0.25 2.56
C LEU A 358 -10.75 0.41 2.48
N MET A 359 -9.76 -0.24 1.87
CA MET A 359 -8.43 0.32 1.57
C MET A 359 -8.30 0.81 0.12
N SER A 360 -9.33 0.62 -0.72
CA SER A 360 -9.34 1.00 -2.13
C SER A 360 -10.36 2.11 -2.44
N GLY A 361 -10.23 2.73 -3.62
CA GLY A 361 -11.09 3.83 -4.09
C GLY A 361 -11.23 4.99 -3.09
N GLU A 362 -12.41 5.61 -3.10
CA GLU A 362 -12.78 6.68 -2.16
C GLU A 362 -12.97 6.16 -0.71
N CYS A 363 -13.19 4.85 -0.54
CA CYS A 363 -13.34 4.21 0.77
C CYS A 363 -12.04 4.19 1.56
N SER A 364 -10.88 4.28 0.88
CA SER A 364 -9.54 4.26 1.51
C SER A 364 -9.37 5.35 2.59
N ALA A 365 -10.14 6.43 2.49
CA ALA A 365 -10.20 7.47 3.50
C ALA A 365 -10.62 6.94 4.89
N PHE A 366 -11.36 5.82 4.97
CA PHE A 366 -11.79 5.23 6.22
C PHE A 366 -10.69 4.45 6.97
N LEU A 367 -9.70 3.89 6.26
CA LEU A 367 -8.63 3.08 6.87
C LEU A 367 -7.22 3.65 6.64
N ASN A 368 -7.14 4.96 6.36
CA ASN A 368 -5.89 5.68 6.09
C ASN A 368 -5.00 5.92 7.33
N VAL A 369 -5.54 5.77 8.56
CA VAL A 369 -4.84 6.06 9.82
C VAL A 369 -4.94 4.87 10.77
N PHE A 370 -3.79 4.28 11.08
CA PHE A 370 -3.63 3.19 12.05
C PHE A 370 -3.04 3.75 13.35
N GLY A 371 -3.92 4.12 14.29
CA GLY A 371 -3.58 4.86 15.51
C GLY A 371 -3.11 4.01 16.69
N GLY A 372 -3.03 2.69 16.53
CA GLY A 372 -2.74 1.77 17.62
C GLY A 372 -3.78 1.81 18.73
N PHE A 373 -3.37 1.44 19.93
CA PHE A 373 -4.19 1.47 21.14
C PHE A 373 -3.34 1.64 22.41
N ARG A 374 -4.01 1.88 23.54
CA ARG A 374 -3.40 2.09 24.87
C ARG A 374 -3.95 1.09 25.87
N TYR A 375 -3.09 0.59 26.74
CA TYR A 375 -3.46 -0.12 27.96
C TYR A 375 -3.61 0.90 29.10
N ILE A 376 -4.80 1.05 29.69
CA ILE A 376 -5.04 2.12 30.68
C ILE A 376 -4.34 1.82 32.01
N LEU A 377 -4.28 0.55 32.42
CA LEU A 377 -3.77 0.16 33.73
C LEU A 377 -2.27 0.44 33.92
N ASN A 378 -1.46 0.15 32.90
CA ASN A 378 -0.01 0.37 32.95
C ASN A 378 0.46 1.58 32.11
N GLY A 379 -0.41 2.10 31.25
CA GLY A 379 -0.12 3.25 30.40
C GLY A 379 0.71 2.95 29.15
N ASP A 380 0.88 1.67 28.80
CA ASP A 380 1.59 1.26 27.59
C ASP A 380 0.78 1.51 26.33
N PHE A 381 1.49 1.59 25.20
CA PHE A 381 0.91 1.73 23.88
C PHE A 381 1.39 0.62 22.96
N ASP A 382 0.54 0.21 22.02
CA ASP A 382 0.90 -0.83 21.04
C ASP A 382 0.20 -0.58 19.69
N GLY A 383 0.67 -1.22 18.63
CA GLY A 383 0.00 -1.31 17.34
C GLY A 383 0.07 -0.05 16.47
N ILE A 384 0.84 0.99 16.80
CA ILE A 384 0.91 2.18 15.94
C ILE A 384 1.36 1.81 14.55
N THR A 385 0.71 2.38 13.53
CA THR A 385 0.98 2.12 12.11
C THR A 385 0.75 0.68 11.63
N SER A 386 0.41 -0.26 12.52
CA SER A 386 0.17 -1.68 12.20
C SER A 386 -1.25 -2.12 12.51
N LYS A 387 -1.95 -1.46 13.44
CA LYS A 387 -3.34 -1.75 13.83
C LYS A 387 -4.09 -0.48 14.20
N SER A 388 -5.40 -0.49 14.02
CA SER A 388 -6.31 0.50 14.58
C SER A 388 -7.50 -0.22 15.21
N CYS A 389 -7.91 0.28 16.37
CA CYS A 389 -9.07 -0.19 17.09
C CYS A 389 -10.03 1.01 17.21
N PHE A 390 -11.31 0.80 16.91
CA PHE A 390 -12.33 1.85 16.95
C PHE A 390 -13.47 1.46 17.88
N TRP A 391 -13.72 2.25 18.91
CA TRP A 391 -14.81 1.98 19.85
C TRP A 391 -16.19 1.99 19.18
N THR A 392 -17.09 1.18 19.71
CA THR A 392 -18.54 1.33 19.50
C THR A 392 -19.24 1.75 20.79
N SER A 393 -20.45 2.29 20.68
CA SER A 393 -21.35 2.54 21.81
C SER A 393 -22.01 1.27 22.34
N SER A 394 -21.87 0.14 21.65
CA SER A 394 -22.45 -1.13 22.07
C SER A 394 -21.54 -1.84 23.08
N GLU A 395 -22.15 -2.37 24.13
CA GLU A 395 -21.45 -3.07 25.20
C GLU A 395 -22.10 -4.40 25.56
N ASN A 396 -21.40 -5.17 26.36
CA ASN A 396 -21.96 -6.17 27.27
C ASN A 396 -21.43 -5.85 28.68
N ASN A 397 -21.80 -6.65 29.68
CA ASN A 397 -21.48 -6.42 31.11
C ASN A 397 -20.11 -5.72 31.35
N TYR A 398 -19.01 -6.41 31.10
CA TYR A 398 -17.66 -5.93 31.42
C TYR A 398 -16.87 -5.44 30.19
N PHE A 399 -17.38 -5.65 28.98
CA PHE A 399 -16.67 -5.38 27.73
C PHE A 399 -17.44 -4.45 26.82
N ALA A 400 -16.72 -3.72 25.98
CA ALA A 400 -17.30 -2.93 24.90
C ALA A 400 -16.93 -3.52 23.54
N TRP A 401 -17.84 -3.40 22.57
CA TRP A 401 -17.54 -3.81 21.21
C TRP A 401 -16.70 -2.76 20.51
N ASN A 402 -15.79 -3.22 19.64
CA ASN A 402 -14.96 -2.37 18.82
C ASN A 402 -14.69 -3.02 17.46
N LEU A 403 -14.35 -2.20 16.47
CA LEU A 403 -13.78 -2.67 15.20
C LEU A 403 -12.26 -2.74 15.34
N ASP A 404 -11.67 -3.89 15.06
CA ASP A 404 -10.22 -4.06 14.89
C ASP A 404 -9.89 -4.15 13.41
N VAL A 405 -8.85 -3.42 13.01
CA VAL A 405 -8.29 -3.47 11.67
C VAL A 405 -6.76 -3.50 11.75
N SER A 406 -6.16 -4.59 11.29
CA SER A 406 -4.72 -4.72 11.07
C SER A 406 -4.34 -4.23 9.68
N ARG A 407 -3.16 -3.61 9.56
CA ARG A 407 -2.61 -3.14 8.28
C ARG A 407 -2.17 -4.29 7.37
N SER A 408 -1.98 -5.49 7.91
CA SER A 408 -1.77 -6.69 7.09
C SER A 408 -3.06 -7.17 6.42
N GLY A 409 -4.23 -6.77 6.93
CA GLY A 409 -5.55 -7.28 6.51
C GLY A 409 -5.91 -8.63 7.14
N GLU A 410 -5.04 -9.21 7.98
CA GLU A 410 -5.23 -10.52 8.61
C GLU A 410 -6.32 -10.50 9.69
N SER A 411 -6.42 -9.39 10.41
CA SER A 411 -7.48 -9.11 11.38
C SER A 411 -8.30 -7.90 10.92
N VAL A 412 -9.51 -8.15 10.44
CA VAL A 412 -10.55 -7.14 10.27
C VAL A 412 -11.85 -7.70 10.83
N GLY A 413 -12.36 -7.12 11.90
CA GLY A 413 -13.53 -7.70 12.54
C GLY A 413 -13.99 -6.94 13.77
N ILE A 414 -15.16 -7.33 14.25
CA ILE A 414 -15.79 -6.74 15.41
C ILE A 414 -15.59 -7.70 16.58
N TYR A 415 -14.96 -7.20 17.64
CA TYR A 415 -14.56 -7.95 18.83
C TYR A 415 -15.05 -7.23 20.09
N SER A 416 -15.12 -7.94 21.21
CA SER A 416 -15.40 -7.35 22.51
C SER A 416 -14.09 -7.25 23.30
N ASN A 417 -13.77 -6.06 23.78
CA ASN A 417 -12.55 -5.77 24.51
C ASN A 417 -12.84 -5.07 25.83
N ALA A 418 -11.88 -5.16 26.76
CA ALA A 418 -12.05 -4.60 28.09
C ALA A 418 -12.16 -3.07 28.00
N LYS A 419 -13.06 -2.50 28.79
CA LYS A 419 -13.25 -1.03 28.88
C LYS A 419 -12.01 -0.30 29.46
N SER A 420 -11.02 -1.06 29.96
CA SER A 420 -9.70 -0.62 30.41
C SER A 420 -8.67 -0.40 29.27
N LEU A 421 -9.13 -0.34 28.01
CA LEU A 421 -8.30 0.03 26.87
C LEU A 421 -8.63 1.44 26.36
N GLY A 422 -7.66 2.07 25.69
CA GLY A 422 -7.83 3.32 24.96
C GLY A 422 -7.79 3.07 23.45
N PHE A 423 -8.91 3.33 22.77
CA PHE A 423 -9.04 3.15 21.32
C PHE A 423 -9.38 4.47 20.62
N SER A 424 -9.17 4.51 19.30
CA SER A 424 -9.54 5.65 18.48
C SER A 424 -11.07 5.77 18.38
N VAL A 425 -11.56 6.99 18.10
CA VAL A 425 -12.97 7.25 17.83
C VAL A 425 -13.13 7.77 16.39
N ARG A 426 -14.03 7.17 15.63
CA ARG A 426 -14.53 7.67 14.35
C ARG A 426 -16.04 7.83 14.44
N CYS A 427 -16.51 9.06 14.55
CA CYS A 427 -17.93 9.32 14.70
C CYS A 427 -18.67 9.09 13.38
N ILE A 428 -19.96 8.79 13.50
CA ILE A 428 -20.90 8.65 12.38
C ILE A 428 -22.00 9.70 12.53
N LYS A 429 -22.48 10.27 11.42
CA LYS A 429 -23.52 11.31 11.45
C LYS A 429 -24.83 10.72 11.97
N GLY A 430 -25.46 11.43 12.91
CA GLY A 430 -26.73 11.03 13.54
C GLY A 430 -26.80 11.44 15.01
N SER A 431 -28.01 11.49 15.55
CA SER A 431 -28.24 11.71 16.98
C SER A 431 -28.01 10.43 17.77
N THR A 432 -27.46 10.55 18.99
CA THR A 432 -27.45 9.47 19.97
C THR A 432 -28.88 9.00 20.20
N LYS A 433 -29.15 7.71 20.00
CA LYS A 433 -30.43 7.12 20.39
C LYS A 433 -30.50 6.97 21.89
#